data_AF-A0A0J0XZN3-F1
#
_entry.id   AF-A0A0J0XZN3-F1
#
_cell.length_a   1.000
_cell.length_b   1.000
_cell.length_c   1.000
_cell.angle_alpha   90.00
_cell.angle_beta   90.00
_cell.angle_gamma   90.00
#
_symmetry.space_group_name_H-M   'P 1'
#
loop_
_entity.id
_entity.type
_entity.pdbx_description
1 polymer ?
#
loop_
_entity_poly.entity_id
_entity_poly.type
_entity_poly.pdbx_seq_one_letter_code
_entity_poly.pdbx_strand_id
1 'polypeptide(L)'
;DPSFYDQGYADGHAHGAQHGVFEGRQLGREKAWEVWDELGFYEGYAGVWVRRLRGGAGRREAKEEERGDESKADIRSAAHATALLALISSFPTTNPSAGAAPTTAQDVAMAAIEADEEAGEAGKNDAPAPAGRGRSPDVDLEALLMSIRARYRLLCTSLGTRPRLTAAKDGSERAAVVEGIEGPMKGVDTRQLRF
;
A
#
# COMPACT_ATOMS: atom_id res chain seq x y z
N ASP A 1 -14.79 20.23 -35.77
CA ASP A 1 -15.32 18.86 -35.74
C ASP A 1 -15.23 18.26 -34.36
N PRO A 2 -16.34 17.70 -33.83
CA PRO A 2 -16.37 17.02 -32.52
C PRO A 2 -15.45 15.80 -32.44
N SER A 3 -15.20 15.13 -33.57
CA SER A 3 -14.39 13.90 -33.65
C SER A 3 -12.94 14.07 -33.20
N PHE A 4 -12.32 15.24 -33.42
CA PHE A 4 -10.96 15.50 -32.94
C PHE A 4 -10.88 15.63 -31.42
N TYR A 5 -11.94 16.14 -30.78
CA TYR A 5 -12.00 16.25 -29.32
C TYR A 5 -12.14 14.86 -28.69
N ASP A 6 -13.06 14.05 -29.21
CA ASP A 6 -13.30 12.70 -28.70
C ASP A 6 -12.06 11.81 -28.87
N GLN A 7 -11.38 11.91 -30.01
CA GLN A 7 -10.14 11.19 -30.27
C GLN A 7 -9.01 11.62 -29.32
N GLY A 8 -8.79 12.93 -29.16
CA GLY A 8 -7.76 13.45 -28.26
C GLY A 8 -8.03 13.11 -26.79
N TYR A 9 -9.30 13.11 -26.38
CA TYR A 9 -9.70 12.68 -25.04
C TYR A 9 -9.44 11.18 -24.82
N ALA A 10 -9.83 10.33 -25.78
CA ALA A 10 -9.63 8.90 -25.71
C ALA A 10 -8.14 8.54 -25.61
N ASP A 11 -7.30 9.16 -26.45
CA ASP A 11 -5.86 8.93 -26.48
C ASP A 11 -5.20 9.41 -25.18
N GLY A 12 -5.57 10.61 -24.70
CA GLY A 12 -5.07 11.15 -23.43
C GLY A 12 -5.47 10.30 -22.22
N HIS A 13 -6.71 9.82 -22.18
CA HIS A 13 -7.21 8.95 -21.11
C HIS A 13 -6.51 7.58 -21.13
N ALA A 14 -6.34 6.97 -22.31
CA ALA A 14 -5.64 5.70 -22.45
C ALA A 14 -4.17 5.80 -22.00
N HIS A 15 -3.48 6.86 -22.42
CA HIS A 15 -2.10 7.13 -22.03
C HIS A 15 -1.98 7.40 -20.52
N GLY A 16 -2.84 8.26 -19.96
CA GLY A 16 -2.88 8.56 -18.54
C GLY A 16 -3.15 7.32 -17.67
N ALA A 17 -4.06 6.45 -18.11
CA ALA A 17 -4.34 5.19 -17.42
C ALA A 17 -3.12 4.25 -17.38
N GLN A 18 -2.38 4.15 -18.49
CA GLN A 18 -1.14 3.36 -18.53
C GLN A 18 -0.05 3.97 -17.63
N HIS A 19 0.17 5.28 -17.74
CA HIS A 19 1.17 5.98 -16.92
C HIS A 19 0.89 5.86 -15.43
N GLY A 20 -0.37 6.01 -15.00
CA GLY A 20 -0.76 5.82 -13.60
C GLY A 20 -0.42 4.41 -13.10
N VAL A 21 -0.60 3.37 -13.93
CA VAL A 21 -0.22 2.00 -13.57
C VAL A 21 1.31 1.84 -13.46
N PHE A 22 2.08 2.41 -14.38
CA PHE A 22 3.54 2.33 -14.34
C PHE A 22 4.13 3.09 -13.16
N GLU A 23 3.65 4.30 -12.91
CA GLU A 23 4.07 5.14 -11.79
C GLU A 23 3.71 4.50 -10.45
N GLY A 24 2.47 4.03 -10.29
CA GLY A 24 2.04 3.34 -9.08
C GLY A 24 2.86 2.08 -8.77
N ARG A 25 3.26 1.31 -9.81
CA ARG A 25 4.16 0.16 -9.63
C ARG A 25 5.57 0.55 -9.25
N GLN A 26 6.10 1.64 -9.82
CA GLN A 26 7.42 2.17 -9.45
C GLN A 26 7.43 2.62 -8.00
N LEU A 27 6.48 3.47 -7.62
CA LEU A 27 6.33 3.97 -6.25
C LEU A 27 6.14 2.82 -5.26
N GLY A 28 5.32 1.82 -5.62
CA GLY A 28 5.15 0.62 -4.81
C GLY A 28 6.46 -0.12 -4.57
N ARG A 29 7.34 -0.29 -5.58
CA ARG A 29 8.65 -0.93 -5.39
C ARG A 29 9.58 -0.13 -4.49
N GLU A 30 9.54 1.19 -4.58
CA GLU A 30 10.42 2.08 -3.81
C GLU A 30 9.97 2.23 -2.36
N LYS A 31 8.66 2.16 -2.10
CA LYS A 31 8.08 2.47 -0.79
C LYS A 31 7.54 1.26 -0.03
N ALA A 32 7.28 0.13 -0.69
CA ALA A 32 6.72 -1.05 -0.02
C ALA A 32 7.62 -1.59 1.10
N TRP A 33 8.95 -1.45 0.99
CA TRP A 33 9.85 -1.91 2.04
C TRP A 33 9.63 -1.17 3.37
N GLU A 34 9.20 0.09 3.36
CA GLU A 34 8.92 0.86 4.58
C GLU A 34 7.75 0.25 5.34
N VAL A 35 6.72 -0.19 4.61
CA VAL A 35 5.56 -0.89 5.16
C VAL A 35 5.97 -2.29 5.65
N TRP A 36 6.79 -3.02 4.89
CA TRP A 36 7.24 -4.36 5.28
C TRP A 36 8.15 -4.34 6.50
N ASP A 37 9.00 -3.33 6.65
CA ASP A 37 9.85 -3.15 7.85
C ASP A 37 8.98 -2.93 9.09
N GLU A 38 7.96 -2.08 8.99
CA GLU A 38 7.00 -1.86 10.06
C GLU A 38 6.24 -3.16 10.44
N LEU A 39 5.73 -3.89 9.45
CA LEU A 39 5.01 -5.15 9.67
C LEU A 39 5.90 -6.22 10.31
N GLY A 40 7.12 -6.40 9.79
CA GLY A 40 8.07 -7.38 10.30
C GLY A 40 8.51 -7.06 11.73
N PHE A 41 8.67 -5.77 12.07
CA PHE A 41 8.93 -5.34 13.44
C PHE A 41 7.76 -5.72 14.38
N TYR A 42 6.52 -5.42 13.99
CA TYR A 42 5.34 -5.77 14.79
C TYR A 42 5.16 -7.28 14.96
N GLU A 43 5.42 -8.05 13.90
CA GLU A 43 5.36 -9.51 13.93
C GLU A 43 6.37 -10.09 14.92
N GLY A 44 7.64 -9.69 14.80
CA GLY A 44 8.70 -10.13 15.71
C GLY A 44 8.42 -9.74 17.16
N TYR A 45 7.98 -8.50 17.39
CA TYR A 45 7.61 -8.00 18.72
C TYR A 45 6.51 -8.87 19.34
N ALA A 46 5.39 -9.04 18.63
CA ALA A 46 4.26 -9.84 19.11
C ALA A 46 4.67 -11.31 19.34
N GLY A 47 5.45 -11.90 18.45
CA GLY A 47 5.90 -13.29 18.56
C GLY A 47 6.74 -13.55 19.82
N VAL A 48 7.66 -12.64 20.16
CA VAL A 48 8.46 -12.74 21.40
C VAL A 48 7.55 -12.68 22.62
N TRP A 49 6.58 -11.75 22.66
CA TRP A 49 5.67 -11.60 23.79
C TRP A 49 4.71 -12.77 23.93
N VAL A 50 4.18 -13.32 22.84
CA VAL A 50 3.37 -14.55 22.90
C VAL A 50 4.15 -15.68 23.54
N ARG A 51 5.40 -15.92 23.12
CA ARG A 51 6.24 -16.98 23.69
C ARG A 51 6.56 -16.73 25.16
N ARG A 52 6.88 -15.48 25.53
CA ARG A 52 7.20 -15.09 26.91
C ARG A 52 5.99 -15.22 27.84
N LEU A 53 4.84 -14.69 27.44
CA LEU A 53 3.63 -14.69 28.28
C LEU A 53 3.07 -16.10 28.45
N ARG A 54 3.09 -16.92 27.38
CA ARG A 54 2.66 -18.33 27.45
C ARG A 54 3.66 -19.22 28.18
N GLY A 55 4.97 -19.05 27.94
CA GLY A 55 6.02 -19.84 28.60
C GLY A 55 6.31 -19.40 30.05
N GLY A 56 5.96 -18.17 30.41
CA GLY A 56 6.02 -17.64 31.76
C GLY A 56 4.86 -18.07 32.65
N ALA A 57 3.76 -18.56 32.06
CA ALA A 57 2.65 -19.16 32.81
C ALA A 57 3.10 -20.47 33.50
N GLY A 58 3.71 -21.40 32.75
CA GLY A 58 4.11 -22.72 33.26
C GLY A 58 5.35 -22.77 34.16
N ARG A 59 6.16 -21.70 34.24
CA ARG A 59 7.35 -21.66 35.12
C ARG A 59 7.07 -21.06 36.51
N ARG A 60 5.84 -20.59 36.72
CA ARG A 60 5.51 -19.57 37.75
C ARG A 60 4.25 -19.94 38.54
N GLU A 61 3.78 -21.18 38.41
CA GLU A 61 2.71 -21.83 39.19
C GLU A 61 3.07 -21.98 40.69
N ALA A 62 4.35 -21.82 41.07
CA ALA A 62 4.81 -21.98 42.46
C ALA A 62 4.52 -20.78 43.39
N LYS A 63 3.90 -19.69 42.91
CA LYS A 63 3.54 -18.49 43.70
C LYS A 63 2.19 -17.94 43.24
N GLU A 64 1.12 -18.60 43.64
CA GLU A 64 -0.23 -18.36 43.12
C GLU A 64 -1.00 -17.27 43.88
N GLU A 65 -0.74 -17.08 45.18
CA GLU A 65 -1.57 -16.22 46.05
C GLU A 65 -1.43 -14.70 45.80
N GLU A 66 -0.28 -14.22 45.31
CA GLU A 66 -0.04 -12.79 45.05
C GLU A 66 -0.26 -12.39 43.58
N ARG A 67 -0.44 -13.38 42.68
CA ARG A 67 -0.30 -13.20 41.23
C ARG A 67 -1.61 -13.17 40.45
N GLY A 68 -2.77 -13.27 41.11
CA GLY A 68 -4.07 -13.33 40.45
C GLY A 68 -4.33 -12.21 39.43
N ASP A 69 -3.90 -10.98 39.74
CA ASP A 69 -4.09 -9.82 38.86
C ASP A 69 -3.01 -9.72 37.76
N GLU A 70 -1.76 -10.08 38.05
CA GLU A 70 -0.69 -10.17 37.04
C GLU A 70 -0.99 -11.26 36.01
N SER A 71 -1.53 -12.41 36.43
CA SER A 71 -1.87 -13.52 35.54
C SER A 71 -3.01 -13.13 34.57
N LYS A 72 -4.03 -12.42 35.07
CA LYS A 72 -5.10 -11.86 34.20
C LYS A 72 -4.55 -10.83 33.22
N ALA A 73 -3.61 -9.98 33.64
CA ALA A 73 -2.94 -9.04 32.75
C ALA A 73 -2.12 -9.76 31.68
N ASP A 74 -1.34 -10.79 32.05
CA ASP A 74 -0.57 -11.63 31.13
C ASP A 74 -1.48 -12.30 30.08
N ILE A 75 -2.63 -12.83 30.50
CA ILE A 75 -3.63 -13.45 29.61
C ILE A 75 -4.18 -12.43 28.60
N ARG A 76 -4.55 -11.22 29.06
CA ARG A 76 -5.05 -10.16 28.17
C ARG A 76 -3.98 -9.71 27.17
N SER A 77 -2.76 -9.49 27.63
CA SER A 77 -1.63 -9.11 26.77
C SER A 77 -1.32 -10.20 25.74
N ALA A 78 -1.41 -11.48 26.11
CA ALA A 78 -1.24 -12.60 25.19
C ALA A 78 -2.35 -12.64 24.12
N ALA A 79 -3.59 -12.30 24.49
CA ALA A 79 -4.69 -12.17 23.53
C ALA A 79 -4.46 -11.02 22.54
N HIS A 80 -4.01 -9.85 23.01
CA HIS A 80 -3.66 -8.73 22.13
C HIS A 80 -2.52 -9.07 21.16
N ALA A 81 -1.47 -9.73 21.63
CA ALA A 81 -0.35 -10.15 20.80
C ALA A 81 -0.78 -11.20 19.75
N THR A 82 -1.63 -12.16 20.13
CA THR A 82 -2.16 -13.16 19.19
C THR A 82 -3.04 -12.51 18.11
N ALA A 83 -3.90 -11.55 18.51
CA ALA A 83 -4.74 -10.82 17.56
C ALA A 83 -3.93 -9.94 16.58
N LEU A 84 -2.82 -9.36 17.03
CA LEU A 84 -1.91 -8.61 16.17
C LEU A 84 -1.29 -9.52 15.09
N LEU A 85 -0.79 -10.70 15.48
CA LEU A 85 -0.25 -11.67 14.53
C LEU A 85 -1.29 -12.13 13.51
N ALA A 86 -2.54 -12.34 13.94
CA ALA A 86 -3.63 -12.70 13.04
C ALA A 86 -3.90 -11.61 11.98
N LEU A 87 -3.90 -10.33 12.38
CA LEU A 87 -4.04 -9.21 11.43
C LEU A 87 -2.86 -9.16 10.45
N ILE A 88 -1.63 -9.30 10.94
CA ILE A 88 -0.43 -9.31 10.09
C ILE A 88 -0.48 -10.47 9.08
N SER A 89 -0.91 -11.66 9.50
CA SER A 89 -1.04 -12.82 8.59
C SER A 89 -2.08 -12.64 7.48
N SER A 90 -3.01 -11.69 7.62
CA SER A 90 -3.99 -11.37 6.58
C SER A 90 -3.46 -10.40 5.51
N PHE A 91 -2.27 -9.82 5.72
CA PHE A 91 -1.67 -8.88 4.78
C PHE A 91 -1.22 -9.61 3.50
N PRO A 92 -1.61 -9.14 2.30
CA PRO A 92 -1.29 -9.85 1.06
C PRO A 92 0.20 -9.80 0.76
N THR A 93 0.79 -10.98 0.57
CA THR A 93 2.21 -11.17 0.22
C THR A 93 2.43 -11.37 -1.28
N THR A 94 1.35 -11.54 -2.05
CA THR A 94 1.40 -11.77 -3.49
C THR A 94 0.59 -10.72 -4.22
N ASN A 95 1.15 -10.22 -5.32
CA ASN A 95 0.42 -9.32 -6.21
C ASN A 95 -0.40 -10.18 -7.18
N PRO A 96 -1.74 -10.07 -7.21
CA PRO A 96 -2.59 -10.84 -8.12
C PRO A 96 -2.26 -10.58 -9.60
N SER A 97 -1.61 -9.46 -9.91
CA SER A 97 -1.17 -9.10 -11.26
C SER A 97 -0.05 -10.00 -11.81
N ALA A 98 0.66 -10.76 -10.96
CA ALA A 98 1.80 -11.59 -11.39
C ALA A 98 1.42 -12.79 -12.25
N GLY A 99 0.14 -13.21 -12.25
CA GLY A 99 -0.38 -14.27 -13.12
C GLY A 99 -0.76 -13.79 -14.53
N ALA A 100 -0.89 -12.48 -14.73
CA ALA A 100 -1.02 -11.89 -16.06
C ALA A 100 0.37 -11.52 -16.54
N ALA A 101 1.10 -12.51 -17.07
CA ALA A 101 2.31 -12.22 -17.82
C ALA A 101 1.98 -11.13 -18.85
N PRO A 102 2.76 -10.04 -18.95
CA PRO A 102 2.64 -9.19 -20.10
C PRO A 102 3.07 -10.05 -21.28
N THR A 103 2.14 -10.42 -22.15
CA THR A 103 2.48 -10.68 -23.55
C THR A 103 3.28 -9.46 -23.97
N THR A 104 4.58 -9.65 -24.17
CA THR A 104 5.49 -8.54 -24.41
C THR A 104 4.95 -7.78 -25.61
N ALA A 105 5.11 -6.45 -25.68
CA ALA A 105 4.76 -5.71 -26.89
C ALA A 105 5.46 -6.27 -28.16
N GLN A 106 6.54 -7.05 -27.97
CA GLN A 106 7.23 -7.81 -29.00
C GLN A 106 6.48 -9.07 -29.47
N ASP A 107 5.66 -9.70 -28.61
CA ASP A 107 4.88 -10.89 -28.94
C ASP A 107 3.59 -10.54 -29.71
N VAL A 108 2.96 -9.39 -29.41
CA VAL A 108 1.84 -8.86 -30.22
C VAL A 108 2.29 -8.25 -31.54
N ALA A 109 3.51 -7.69 -31.62
CA ALA A 109 4.05 -7.17 -32.88
C ALA A 109 4.40 -8.28 -33.88
N MET A 110 4.81 -9.46 -33.43
CA MET A 110 5.12 -10.59 -34.33
C MET A 110 3.83 -11.25 -34.87
N ALA A 111 2.76 -11.31 -34.06
CA ALA A 111 1.47 -11.86 -34.47
C ALA A 111 0.69 -10.96 -35.45
N ALA A 112 0.96 -9.65 -35.47
CA ALA A 112 0.31 -8.70 -36.36
C ALA A 112 0.87 -8.70 -37.80
N ILE A 113 2.02 -9.34 -38.04
CA ILE A 113 2.68 -9.35 -39.37
C ILE A 113 2.15 -10.50 -40.25
N GLU A 114 1.40 -11.47 -39.70
CA GLU A 114 0.88 -12.62 -40.47
C GLU A 114 -0.58 -12.49 -40.93
N ALA A 115 -1.24 -11.34 -40.75
CA ALA A 115 -2.68 -11.20 -41.00
C ALA A 115 -3.07 -9.97 -41.84
N ASP A 116 -2.36 -9.72 -42.95
CA ASP A 116 -2.77 -8.67 -43.91
C ASP A 116 -2.66 -9.14 -45.37
N GLU A 117 -3.60 -9.99 -45.78
CA GLU A 117 -3.98 -10.16 -47.19
C GLU A 117 -5.46 -10.63 -47.30
N GLU A 118 -6.41 -9.70 -47.18
CA GLU A 118 -7.55 -9.52 -48.12
C GLU A 118 -8.59 -8.53 -47.58
N ALA A 119 -9.08 -7.70 -48.51
CA ALA A 119 -9.95 -6.55 -48.32
C ALA A 119 -11.41 -6.89 -47.96
N GLY A 120 -12.16 -5.92 -47.40
CA GLY A 120 -13.62 -5.92 -47.51
C GLY A 120 -14.42 -5.18 -46.42
N GLU A 121 -14.61 -3.89 -46.62
CA GLU A 121 -15.85 -3.10 -46.43
C GLU A 121 -16.86 -3.39 -45.29
N ALA A 122 -17.06 -2.34 -44.47
CA ALA A 122 -18.29 -1.91 -43.78
C ALA A 122 -19.20 -2.95 -43.09
N GLY A 123 -19.02 -3.09 -41.78
CA GLY A 123 -19.98 -3.77 -40.88
C GLY A 123 -20.01 -3.13 -39.50
N LYS A 124 -21.12 -2.45 -39.21
CA LYS A 124 -21.53 -1.89 -37.92
C LYS A 124 -21.30 -2.87 -36.76
N ASN A 125 -20.47 -2.52 -35.79
CA ASN A 125 -20.38 -3.21 -34.51
C ASN A 125 -20.50 -2.19 -33.38
N ASP A 126 -21.68 -2.16 -32.76
CA ASP A 126 -21.87 -1.63 -31.41
C ASP A 126 -20.83 -2.30 -30.50
N ALA A 127 -19.81 -1.55 -30.09
CA ALA A 127 -18.77 -2.06 -29.21
C ALA A 127 -19.42 -2.39 -27.85
N PRO A 128 -19.43 -3.66 -27.40
CA PRO A 128 -19.80 -3.95 -26.03
C PRO A 128 -18.73 -3.34 -25.13
N ALA A 129 -19.17 -2.46 -24.23
CA ALA A 129 -18.35 -1.91 -23.14
C ALA A 129 -17.52 -3.05 -22.52
N PRO A 130 -16.20 -2.89 -22.31
CA PRO A 130 -15.42 -3.94 -21.69
C PRO A 130 -15.99 -4.21 -20.30
N ALA A 131 -16.62 -5.38 -20.20
CA ALA A 131 -17.22 -5.92 -19.00
C ALA A 131 -16.24 -5.80 -17.84
N GLY A 132 -16.78 -5.41 -16.68
CA GLY A 132 -16.05 -5.08 -15.47
C GLY A 132 -14.87 -6.01 -15.24
N ARG A 133 -13.68 -5.41 -15.21
CA ARG A 133 -12.50 -6.00 -14.55
C ARG A 133 -12.98 -6.53 -13.21
N GLY A 134 -12.91 -7.85 -13.06
CA GLY A 134 -13.37 -8.56 -11.88
C GLY A 134 -12.84 -7.83 -10.65
N ARG A 135 -13.77 -7.27 -9.88
CA ARG A 135 -13.47 -6.67 -8.59
C ARG A 135 -13.07 -7.81 -7.67
N SER A 136 -11.79 -8.16 -7.68
CA SER A 136 -11.19 -8.78 -6.50
C SER A 136 -11.63 -7.93 -5.31
N PRO A 137 -12.13 -8.50 -4.20
CA PRO A 137 -12.56 -7.70 -3.07
C PRO A 137 -11.43 -6.75 -2.75
N ASP A 138 -11.66 -5.45 -2.96
CA ASP A 138 -10.63 -4.42 -2.79
C ASP A 138 -10.26 -4.47 -1.31
N VAL A 139 -9.20 -5.21 -1.00
CA VAL A 139 -8.68 -5.27 0.36
C VAL A 139 -8.13 -3.88 0.61
N ASP A 140 -8.82 -3.13 1.47
CA ASP A 140 -8.37 -1.82 1.91
C ASP A 140 -7.11 -2.01 2.77
N LEU A 141 -5.96 -1.94 2.11
CA LEU A 141 -4.65 -2.11 2.72
C LEU A 141 -4.39 -1.03 3.77
N GLU A 142 -4.87 0.19 3.55
CA GLU A 142 -4.70 1.29 4.48
C GLU A 142 -5.49 1.04 5.76
N ALA A 143 -6.75 0.64 5.65
CA ALA A 143 -7.56 0.26 6.80
C ALA A 143 -6.95 -0.92 7.57
N LEU A 144 -6.39 -1.92 6.85
CA LEU A 144 -5.69 -3.04 7.47
C LEU A 144 -4.43 -2.58 8.23
N LEU A 145 -3.60 -1.71 7.63
CA LEU A 145 -2.43 -1.13 8.29
C LEU A 145 -2.81 -0.31 9.53
N MET A 146 -3.87 0.49 9.45
CA MET A 146 -4.38 1.24 10.60
C MET A 146 -4.83 0.32 11.73
N SER A 147 -5.51 -0.78 11.40
CA SER A 147 -5.92 -1.81 12.37
C SER A 147 -4.72 -2.48 13.03
N ILE A 148 -3.69 -2.84 12.26
CA ILE A 148 -2.43 -3.40 12.76
C ILE A 148 -1.73 -2.41 13.72
N ARG A 149 -1.56 -1.15 13.31
CA ARG A 149 -0.95 -0.09 14.14
C ARG A 149 -1.74 0.18 15.42
N ALA A 150 -3.07 0.16 15.36
CA ALA A 150 -3.92 0.32 16.54
C ALA A 150 -3.76 -0.86 17.50
N ARG A 151 -3.74 -2.09 16.98
CA ARG A 151 -3.57 -3.31 17.78
C ARG A 151 -2.18 -3.38 18.42
N TYR A 152 -1.13 -2.97 17.72
CA TYR A 152 0.22 -2.84 18.26
C TYR A 152 0.27 -1.84 19.43
N ARG A 153 -0.31 -0.65 19.27
CA ARG A 153 -0.39 0.34 20.36
C ARG A 153 -1.10 -0.22 21.59
N LEU A 154 -2.18 -0.97 21.40
CA LEU A 154 -2.91 -1.63 22.49
C LEU A 154 -2.06 -2.71 23.20
N LEU A 155 -1.27 -3.46 22.44
CA LEU A 155 -0.33 -4.42 23.04
C LEU A 155 0.72 -3.68 23.89
N CYS A 156 1.31 -2.60 23.37
CA CYS A 156 2.29 -1.80 24.11
C CYS A 156 1.72 -1.26 25.43
N THR A 157 0.49 -0.70 25.41
CA THR A 157 -0.14 -0.20 26.64
C THR A 157 -0.41 -1.34 27.64
N SER A 158 -0.83 -2.51 27.17
CA SER A 158 -1.04 -3.68 28.05
C SER A 158 0.25 -4.23 28.68
N LEU A 159 1.40 -4.00 28.04
CA LEU A 159 2.73 -4.42 28.51
C LEU A 159 3.47 -3.32 29.28
N GLY A 160 2.91 -2.11 29.37
CA GLY A 160 3.59 -0.95 29.96
C GLY A 160 4.81 -0.47 29.17
N THR A 161 4.90 -0.81 27.88
CA THR A 161 6.01 -0.41 27.01
C THR A 161 5.63 0.80 26.17
N ARG A 162 6.61 1.66 25.88
CA ARG A 162 6.40 2.79 24.96
C ARG A 162 6.42 2.28 23.52
N PRO A 163 5.41 2.57 22.68
CA PRO A 163 5.45 2.25 21.26
C PRO A 163 6.64 2.94 20.61
N ARG A 164 7.54 2.16 20.01
CA ARG A 164 8.49 2.70 19.03
C ARG A 164 7.74 2.74 17.70
N LEU A 165 7.38 3.94 17.26
CA LEU A 165 6.89 4.19 15.92
C LEU A 165 8.13 4.28 15.02
N THR A 166 8.46 3.22 14.30
CA THR A 166 9.15 3.38 13.02
C THR A 166 8.08 3.79 12.02
N ALA A 167 7.60 5.04 12.15
CA ALA A 167 7.01 5.66 10.99
C ALA A 167 8.10 5.59 9.91
N ALA A 168 7.74 5.07 8.74
CA ALA A 168 8.49 5.28 7.52
C ALA A 168 9.09 6.69 7.57
N LYS A 169 10.41 6.83 7.40
CA LYS A 169 11.06 8.13 7.38
C LYS A 169 10.42 8.94 6.26
N ASP A 170 9.36 9.68 6.56
CA ASP A 170 9.11 10.94 5.91
C ASP A 170 10.39 11.73 6.14
N GLY A 171 11.05 12.12 5.06
CA GLY A 171 12.26 12.94 5.08
C GLY A 171 11.97 14.34 5.64
N SER A 172 11.48 14.43 6.87
CA SER A 172 11.34 15.64 7.66
C SER A 172 12.36 15.60 8.79
N GLU A 173 13.63 15.49 8.39
CA GLU A 173 14.72 16.03 9.20
C GLU A 173 14.88 17.50 8.80
N ARG A 174 14.64 18.39 9.78
CA ARG A 174 14.75 19.86 9.80
C ARG A 174 13.46 20.65 9.56
N ALA A 175 12.72 20.84 10.64
CA ALA A 175 12.14 22.16 10.96
C ALA A 175 12.89 22.75 12.17
N ALA A 176 14.18 22.99 11.98
CA ALA A 176 14.95 23.92 12.80
C ALA A 176 15.26 25.12 11.91
N VAL A 177 14.67 26.26 12.29
CA VAL A 177 14.97 27.64 11.91
C VAL A 177 16.19 27.82 10.98
N VAL A 178 15.94 28.23 9.74
CA VAL A 178 16.90 28.95 8.89
C VAL A 178 16.19 30.16 8.31
N GLU A 179 16.66 31.34 8.72
CA GLU A 179 16.36 32.63 8.14
C GLU A 179 16.72 32.67 6.65
N GLY A 180 15.90 33.40 5.88
CA GLY A 180 16.32 34.19 4.72
C GLY A 180 17.14 33.49 3.62
N ILE A 181 16.46 33.14 2.52
CA ILE A 181 17.11 33.21 1.20
C ILE A 181 16.28 34.18 0.35
N GLU A 182 16.79 35.41 0.30
CA GLU A 182 16.39 36.46 -0.61
C GLU A 182 16.95 36.15 -2.01
N GLY A 183 16.09 36.06 -3.02
CA GLY A 183 16.46 35.88 -4.42
C GLY A 183 15.27 36.13 -5.35
N PRO A 184 15.46 36.74 -6.54
CA PRO A 184 14.53 37.72 -7.05
C PRO A 184 13.67 37.17 -8.20
N MET A 185 12.35 37.15 -8.02
CA MET A 185 11.43 37.41 -9.13
C MET A 185 10.26 38.26 -8.62
N LYS A 186 10.48 39.57 -8.63
CA LYS A 186 9.39 40.55 -8.58
C LYS A 186 8.54 40.38 -9.84
N GLY A 187 7.24 40.15 -9.63
CA GLY A 187 6.12 40.54 -10.49
C GLY A 187 6.36 40.51 -12.00
N VAL A 188 6.04 39.39 -12.64
CA VAL A 188 5.64 39.43 -14.05
C VAL A 188 4.27 40.11 -14.10
N ASP A 189 4.24 41.35 -14.60
CA ASP A 189 3.01 42.10 -14.83
C ASP A 189 2.31 41.52 -16.07
N THR A 190 1.26 40.72 -15.85
CA THR A 190 0.50 40.04 -16.91
C THR A 190 -0.35 40.98 -17.75
N ARG A 191 -0.34 42.30 -17.47
CA ARG A 191 -1.09 43.31 -18.24
C ARG A 191 -0.50 43.66 -19.61
N GLN A 192 0.67 43.13 -19.96
CA GLN A 192 1.26 43.29 -21.30
C GLN A 192 0.97 42.14 -22.27
N LEU A 193 0.27 41.09 -21.85
CA LEU A 193 -0.20 40.05 -22.77
C LEU A 193 -1.45 40.56 -23.50
N ARG A 194 -1.24 41.16 -24.68
CA ARG A 194 -2.31 41.40 -25.64
C ARG A 194 -2.61 40.08 -26.37
N PHE A 195 -3.83 39.58 -26.18
CA PHE A 195 -4.47 38.61 -27.07
C PHE A 195 -5.22 39.35 -28.17
#